data_AF-A0A5C7JI76-F1
#
_entry.id   AF-A0A5C7JI76-F1
#
_cell.length_a   1.000
_cell.length_b   1.000
_cell.length_c   1.000
_cell.angle_alpha   90.00
_cell.angle_beta   90.00
_cell.angle_gamma   90.00
#
_symmetry.space_group_name_H-M   'P 1'
#
loop_
_entity.id
_entity.type
_entity.pdbx_description
1 polymer ?
#
loop_
_entity_poly.entity_id
_entity_poly.type
_entity_poly.pdbx_seq_one_letter_code
_entity_poly.pdbx_strand_id
1 'polypeptide(L)'
;MNFCYVEMAEVKLSNGKGTILLDDEILVSLNKLGLKLTKDKNGYAELRGKLHHFVAGKPEKGLHVDHINRNKLDARKSNLRVCTPFQNSANVSPRKGSYRGVRKIKLKNKYSYYGRITISDKAFHLGIFSSPEDAAYAYDLAAKIVHKEFAYINFPGGYSSDFSLPKELVKELEKALTEYTGMKTVAPGIFLRRNGSFLATKKKNARKITKNFDLLQSAIEWRNGLGSK
;
A
#
# COMPACT_ATOMS: atom_id res chain seq x y z
N MET A 1 -20.48 19.34 18.00
CA MET A 1 -19.91 18.09 17.44
C MET A 1 -20.29 18.04 15.98
N ASN A 2 -19.41 18.47 15.07
CA ASN A 2 -19.67 18.33 13.63
C ASN A 2 -19.39 16.88 13.25
N PHE A 3 -20.44 16.09 13.11
CA PHE A 3 -20.38 14.88 12.31
C PHE A 3 -20.15 15.31 10.87
N CYS A 4 -18.89 15.31 10.42
CA CYS A 4 -18.59 15.33 9.00
C CYS A 4 -19.08 13.99 8.43
N TYR A 5 -20.35 13.94 8.04
CA TYR A 5 -20.79 12.94 7.09
C TYR A 5 -19.98 13.21 5.83
N VAL A 6 -19.04 12.31 5.52
CA VAL A 6 -18.40 12.29 4.21
C VAL A 6 -19.47 11.75 3.28
N GLU A 7 -20.31 12.64 2.75
CA GLU A 7 -21.34 12.26 1.78
C GLU A 7 -20.64 11.66 0.54
N MET A 8 -21.16 10.52 0.11
CA MET A 8 -20.63 9.75 -1.01
C MET A 8 -21.64 9.75 -2.15
N ALA A 9 -21.13 9.96 -3.37
CA ALA A 9 -21.91 9.92 -4.59
C ALA A 9 -21.51 8.73 -5.45
N GLU A 10 -22.51 8.04 -5.99
CA GLU A 10 -22.35 7.09 -7.08
C GLU A 10 -22.74 7.75 -8.41
N VAL A 11 -21.78 7.89 -9.31
CA VAL A 11 -21.94 8.67 -10.55
C VAL A 11 -21.81 7.75 -11.76
N LYS A 12 -22.77 7.80 -12.70
CA LYS A 12 -22.67 7.07 -13.97
C LYS A 12 -21.62 7.70 -14.88
N LEU A 13 -20.75 6.87 -15.44
CA LEU A 13 -19.74 7.33 -16.41
C LEU A 13 -20.41 7.62 -17.76
N SER A 14 -19.99 8.71 -18.41
CA SER A 14 -20.64 9.23 -19.62
C SER A 14 -20.49 8.32 -20.84
N ASN A 15 -19.50 7.41 -20.82
CA ASN A 15 -19.34 6.39 -21.86
C ASN A 15 -20.09 5.08 -21.56
N GLY A 16 -20.94 5.05 -20.53
CA GLY A 16 -21.77 3.91 -20.16
C GLY A 16 -21.03 2.72 -19.54
N LYS A 17 -19.71 2.83 -19.31
CA LYS A 17 -18.85 1.72 -18.85
C LYS A 17 -18.83 1.50 -17.33
N GLY A 18 -19.91 1.86 -16.65
CA GLY A 18 -20.13 1.63 -15.21
C GLY A 18 -20.42 2.89 -14.40
N THR A 19 -20.35 2.75 -13.09
CA THR A 19 -20.48 3.81 -12.08
C THR A 19 -19.17 4.00 -11.32
N ILE A 20 -18.99 5.18 -10.73
CA ILE A 20 -17.84 5.52 -9.89
C ILE A 20 -18.31 6.05 -8.54
N LEU A 21 -17.60 5.67 -7.47
CA LEU A 21 -17.78 6.23 -6.13
C LEU A 21 -16.84 7.42 -5.91
N LEU A 22 -17.38 8.52 -5.42
CA LEU A 22 -16.67 9.79 -5.16
C LEU A 22 -17.18 10.44 -3.88
N ASP A 23 -16.37 11.32 -3.29
CA ASP A 23 -16.84 12.23 -2.25
C ASP A 23 -17.65 13.37 -2.90
N ASP A 24 -18.70 13.83 -2.24
CA ASP A 24 -19.64 14.82 -2.79
C ASP A 24 -18.97 16.15 -3.18
N GLU A 25 -17.96 16.57 -2.42
CA GLU A 25 -17.14 17.75 -2.73
C GLU A 25 -16.47 17.65 -4.12
N ILE A 26 -16.09 16.45 -4.53
CA ILE A 26 -15.50 16.20 -5.84
C ILE A 26 -16.58 16.28 -6.90
N LEU A 27 -17.76 15.69 -6.65
CA LEU A 27 -18.90 15.78 -7.58
C LEU A 27 -19.33 17.24 -7.80
N VAL A 28 -19.44 18.04 -6.75
CA VAL A 28 -19.74 19.48 -6.84
C VAL A 28 -18.70 20.20 -7.70
N SER A 29 -17.41 19.90 -7.50
CA SER A 29 -16.32 20.48 -8.29
C SER A 29 -16.40 20.09 -9.77
N LEU A 30 -16.71 18.83 -10.08
CA LEU A 30 -16.88 18.35 -11.45
C LEU A 30 -18.06 19.03 -12.15
N ASN A 31 -19.20 19.13 -11.47
CA ASN A 31 -20.40 19.78 -11.99
C ASN A 31 -20.14 21.27 -12.27
N LYS A 32 -19.47 21.98 -11.36
CA LYS A 32 -19.10 23.39 -11.54
C LYS A 32 -18.21 23.63 -12.76
N LEU A 33 -17.33 22.68 -13.06
CA LEU A 33 -16.44 22.74 -14.22
C LEU A 33 -17.07 22.19 -15.52
N GLY A 34 -18.31 21.70 -15.47
CA GLY A 34 -19.00 21.10 -16.63
C GLY A 34 -18.31 19.82 -17.14
N LEU A 35 -17.63 19.12 -16.25
CA LEU A 35 -16.73 18.03 -16.59
C LEU A 35 -17.40 16.66 -16.49
N LYS A 36 -17.22 15.82 -17.51
CA LYS A 36 -17.76 14.45 -17.57
C LYS A 36 -16.67 13.41 -17.36
N LEU A 37 -17.02 12.33 -16.68
CA LEU A 37 -16.11 11.21 -16.38
C LEU A 37 -16.32 10.05 -17.35
N THR A 38 -15.23 9.49 -17.87
CA THR A 38 -15.23 8.27 -18.69
C THR A 38 -14.39 7.19 -18.03
N LYS A 39 -14.54 5.94 -18.48
CA LYS A 39 -13.61 4.84 -18.15
C LYS A 39 -12.57 4.66 -19.25
N ASP A 40 -11.30 4.68 -18.88
CA ASP A 40 -10.17 4.47 -19.78
C ASP A 40 -9.95 2.97 -20.13
N LYS A 41 -9.01 2.69 -21.03
CA LYS A 41 -8.64 1.32 -21.45
C LYS A 41 -8.01 0.48 -20.33
N ASN A 42 -7.46 1.11 -19.30
CA ASN A 42 -6.84 0.46 -18.15
C ASN A 42 -7.84 0.25 -16.99
N GLY A 43 -9.09 0.69 -17.17
CA GLY A 43 -10.18 0.59 -16.22
C GLY A 43 -10.29 1.72 -15.19
N TYR A 44 -9.49 2.78 -15.30
CA TYR A 44 -9.57 3.95 -14.44
C TYR A 44 -10.68 4.89 -14.89
N ALA A 45 -11.28 5.59 -13.93
CA ALA A 45 -12.04 6.78 -14.25
C ALA A 45 -11.09 7.92 -14.67
N GLU A 46 -11.43 8.59 -15.76
CA GLU A 46 -10.63 9.64 -16.38
C GLU A 46 -11.43 10.93 -16.52
N LEU A 47 -10.69 12.04 -16.45
CA LEU A 47 -11.17 13.40 -16.59
C LEU A 47 -10.11 14.24 -17.32
N ARG A 48 -10.16 14.30 -18.65
CA ARG A 48 -9.10 14.92 -19.48
C ARG A 48 -7.68 14.57 -18.97
N GLY A 49 -7.50 13.35 -18.43
CA GLY A 49 -6.41 13.00 -17.50
C GLY A 49 -6.87 11.98 -16.43
N LYS A 50 -6.08 11.79 -15.37
CA LYS A 50 -6.38 10.80 -14.31
C LYS A 50 -7.20 11.40 -13.17
N LEU A 51 -8.41 10.91 -12.93
CA LEU A 51 -9.29 11.44 -11.89
C LEU A 51 -8.68 11.34 -10.48
N HIS A 52 -8.02 10.23 -10.16
CA HIS A 52 -7.40 10.06 -8.84
C HIS A 52 -6.28 11.07 -8.55
N HIS A 53 -5.66 11.67 -9.57
CA HIS A 53 -4.73 12.80 -9.35
C HIS A 53 -5.47 14.12 -9.06
N PHE A 54 -6.67 14.29 -9.60
CA PHE A 54 -7.50 15.44 -9.26
C PHE A 54 -7.95 15.36 -7.80
N VAL A 55 -8.34 14.16 -7.33
CA VAL A 55 -8.82 13.93 -5.97
C VAL A 55 -7.70 13.95 -4.92
N ALA A 56 -6.63 13.17 -5.14
CA ALA A 56 -5.54 13.02 -4.16
C ALA A 56 -4.38 14.01 -4.36
N GLY A 57 -4.46 14.86 -5.38
CA GLY A 57 -3.32 15.65 -5.86
C GLY A 57 -2.38 14.82 -6.74
N LYS A 58 -1.67 15.50 -7.64
CA LYS A 58 -0.64 14.86 -8.46
C LYS A 58 0.55 14.51 -7.53
N PRO A 59 0.96 13.23 -7.45
CA PRO A 59 2.07 12.85 -6.59
C PRO A 59 3.40 13.37 -7.16
N GLU A 60 4.42 13.47 -6.30
CA GLU A 60 5.79 13.79 -6.70
C GLU A 60 6.32 12.77 -7.72
N LYS A 61 7.35 13.18 -8.48
CA LYS A 61 7.96 12.31 -9.50
C LYS A 61 8.50 11.03 -8.86
N GLY A 62 8.05 9.88 -9.37
CA GLY A 62 8.45 8.55 -8.87
C GLY A 62 7.46 7.96 -7.86
N LEU A 63 6.44 8.71 -7.43
CA LEU A 63 5.34 8.22 -6.60
C LEU A 63 4.06 8.00 -7.43
N HIS A 64 3.14 7.23 -6.88
CA HIS A 64 1.86 6.87 -7.47
C HIS A 64 0.72 7.09 -6.49
N VAL A 65 -0.49 7.25 -7.01
CA VAL A 65 -1.73 7.17 -6.21
C VAL A 65 -2.30 5.76 -6.37
N ASP A 66 -2.31 5.00 -5.28
CA ASP A 66 -2.86 3.65 -5.18
C ASP A 66 -4.31 3.70 -4.66
N HIS A 67 -5.11 2.73 -5.10
CA HIS A 67 -6.47 2.52 -4.59
C HIS A 67 -6.41 1.42 -3.55
N ILE A 68 -6.67 1.74 -2.28
CA ILE A 68 -6.51 0.83 -1.14
C ILE A 68 -7.28 -0.48 -1.38
N ASN A 69 -8.54 -0.37 -1.81
CA ASN A 69 -9.38 -1.54 -2.10
C ASN A 69 -9.13 -2.18 -3.49
N ARG A 70 -8.26 -1.59 -4.32
CA ARG A 70 -7.92 -1.99 -5.70
C ARG A 70 -9.04 -1.79 -6.72
N ASN A 71 -10.15 -1.18 -6.32
CA ASN A 71 -11.23 -0.79 -7.21
C ASN A 71 -10.90 0.58 -7.83
N LYS A 72 -10.54 0.57 -9.12
CA LYS A 72 -10.21 1.78 -9.89
C LYS A 72 -11.41 2.71 -10.15
N LEU A 73 -12.62 2.26 -9.80
CA LEU A 73 -13.86 3.03 -9.86
C LEU A 73 -14.35 3.45 -8.46
N ASP A 74 -13.48 3.36 -7.44
CA ASP A 74 -13.70 3.97 -6.14
C ASP A 74 -12.62 5.02 -5.90
N ALA A 75 -12.94 6.26 -6.27
CA ALA A 75 -12.01 7.38 -6.20
C ALA A 75 -12.28 8.30 -5.00
N ARG A 76 -12.95 7.79 -3.97
CA ARG A 76 -13.09 8.49 -2.68
C ARG A 76 -11.72 8.73 -2.07
N LYS A 77 -11.49 9.88 -1.43
CA LYS A 77 -10.23 10.25 -0.77
C LYS A 77 -9.81 9.19 0.25
N SER A 78 -10.76 8.63 1.00
CA SER A 78 -10.52 7.56 1.96
C SER A 78 -10.02 6.25 1.35
N ASN A 79 -10.20 6.05 0.05
CA ASN A 79 -9.72 4.89 -0.69
C ASN A 79 -8.43 5.16 -1.49
N LEU A 80 -7.92 6.40 -1.49
CA LEU A 80 -6.73 6.78 -2.25
C LEU A 80 -5.55 7.03 -1.30
N ARG A 81 -4.35 6.61 -1.70
CA ARG A 81 -3.11 6.88 -0.96
C ARG A 81 -1.92 7.10 -1.87
N VAL A 82 -1.00 7.97 -1.46
CA VAL A 82 0.30 8.11 -2.13
C VAL A 82 1.20 6.94 -1.75
N CYS A 83 1.88 6.36 -2.73
CA CYS A 83 2.70 5.18 -2.55
C CYS A 83 3.89 5.14 -3.51
N THR A 84 4.88 4.32 -3.17
CA THR A 84 5.98 3.97 -4.06
C THR A 84 5.55 2.91 -5.09
N PRO A 85 6.27 2.75 -6.22
CA PRO A 85 5.99 1.67 -7.17
C PRO A 85 6.02 0.28 -6.53
N PHE A 86 6.92 0.06 -5.58
CA PHE A 86 7.02 -1.19 -4.82
C PHE A 86 5.76 -1.46 -3.99
N GLN A 87 5.30 -0.47 -3.24
CA GLN A 87 4.07 -0.54 -2.46
C GLN A 87 2.84 -0.76 -3.36
N ASN A 88 2.72 -0.03 -4.46
CA ASN A 88 1.63 -0.21 -5.42
C ASN A 88 1.61 -1.63 -5.99
N SER A 89 2.79 -2.18 -6.33
CA SER A 89 2.91 -3.54 -6.86
C SER A 89 2.51 -4.62 -5.85
N ALA A 90 2.69 -4.36 -4.55
CA ALA A 90 2.32 -5.28 -3.48
C ALA A 90 0.80 -5.39 -3.30
N ASN A 91 0.05 -4.35 -3.65
CA ASN A 91 -1.40 -4.31 -3.57
C ASN A 91 -2.09 -4.94 -4.80
N VAL A 92 -1.34 -5.47 -5.78
CA VAL A 92 -1.92 -6.03 -7.00
C VAL A 92 -2.50 -7.43 -6.76
N SER A 93 -3.74 -7.64 -7.20
CA SER A 93 -4.40 -8.94 -7.15
C SER A 93 -3.69 -9.99 -8.02
N PRO A 94 -3.63 -11.26 -7.57
CA PRO A 94 -3.13 -12.35 -8.41
C PRO A 94 -4.07 -12.60 -9.59
N ARG A 95 -3.63 -13.43 -10.53
CA ARG A 95 -4.49 -13.86 -11.64
C ARG A 95 -5.67 -14.66 -11.08
N LYS A 96 -6.82 -14.61 -11.76
CA LYS A 96 -8.00 -15.38 -11.38
C LYS A 96 -7.64 -16.86 -11.25
N GLY A 97 -8.04 -17.48 -10.13
CA GLY A 97 -7.75 -18.89 -9.83
C GLY A 97 -6.32 -19.17 -9.34
N SER A 98 -5.55 -18.14 -8.96
CA SER A 98 -4.21 -18.30 -8.37
C SER A 98 -4.05 -17.51 -7.08
N TYR A 99 -3.12 -17.94 -6.24
CA TYR A 99 -2.73 -17.20 -5.04
C TYR A 99 -1.49 -16.36 -5.29
N ARG A 100 -1.45 -15.18 -4.65
CA ARG A 100 -0.29 -14.30 -4.67
C ARG A 100 0.89 -14.98 -3.99
N GLY A 101 2.06 -14.90 -4.62
CA GLY A 101 3.31 -15.48 -4.08
C GLY A 101 3.44 -17.00 -4.26
N VAL A 102 2.45 -17.67 -4.86
CA VAL A 102 2.45 -19.13 -5.03
C VAL A 102 2.78 -19.53 -6.45
N ARG A 103 3.68 -20.50 -6.60
CA ARG A 103 4.00 -21.13 -7.88
C ARG A 103 3.86 -22.65 -7.76
N LYS A 104 3.03 -23.25 -8.62
CA LYS A 104 2.99 -24.71 -8.77
C LYS A 104 4.28 -25.20 -9.41
N ILE A 105 4.92 -26.18 -8.80
CA ILE A 105 6.16 -26.81 -9.26
C ILE A 105 5.98 -28.33 -9.28
N LYS A 106 6.81 -29.02 -10.08
CA LYS A 106 6.85 -30.49 -10.13
C LYS A 106 8.16 -30.94 -9.50
N LEU A 107 8.07 -31.68 -8.39
CA LEU A 107 9.22 -32.27 -7.72
C LEU A 107 9.12 -33.78 -7.84
N LYS A 108 10.11 -34.39 -8.49
CA LYS A 108 10.06 -35.82 -8.86
C LYS A 108 8.75 -36.11 -9.61
N ASN A 109 7.91 -36.99 -9.05
CA ASN A 109 6.65 -37.43 -9.63
C ASN A 109 5.41 -36.79 -8.97
N LYS A 110 5.57 -35.75 -8.15
CA LYS A 110 4.45 -35.08 -7.44
C LYS A 110 4.46 -33.58 -7.67
N TYR A 111 3.27 -32.99 -7.67
CA TYR A 111 3.14 -31.53 -7.66
C TYR A 111 3.32 -30.99 -6.24
N SER A 112 3.95 -29.82 -6.15
CA SER A 112 4.14 -29.08 -4.91
C SER A 112 3.97 -27.59 -5.19
N TYR A 113 3.88 -26.79 -4.13
CA TYR A 113 3.60 -25.36 -4.22
C TYR A 113 4.70 -24.59 -3.54
N TYR A 114 5.40 -23.77 -4.32
CA TYR A 114 6.50 -22.93 -3.88
C TYR A 114 5.96 -21.56 -3.46
N GLY A 115 6.18 -21.20 -2.20
CA GLY A 115 5.88 -19.87 -1.66
C GLY A 115 7.07 -18.93 -1.80
N ARG A 116 6.83 -17.71 -2.30
CA ARG A 116 7.88 -16.69 -2.47
C ARG A 116 7.36 -15.29 -2.22
N ILE A 117 8.22 -14.44 -1.67
CA ILE A 117 8.03 -12.98 -1.64
C ILE A 117 9.26 -12.29 -2.26
N THR A 118 9.09 -11.09 -2.79
CA THR A 118 10.17 -10.32 -3.40
C THR A 118 10.25 -8.96 -2.72
N ILE A 119 11.44 -8.61 -2.25
CA ILE A 119 11.76 -7.30 -1.67
C ILE A 119 12.82 -6.71 -2.58
N SER A 120 12.55 -5.56 -3.21
CA SER A 120 13.40 -5.05 -4.29
C SER A 120 13.52 -6.06 -5.44
N ASP A 121 14.74 -6.48 -5.73
CA ASP A 121 15.23 -7.45 -6.69
C ASP A 121 15.51 -8.83 -6.06
N LYS A 122 15.45 -8.93 -4.73
CA LYS A 122 15.75 -10.17 -4.00
C LYS A 122 14.49 -10.98 -3.72
N ALA A 123 14.48 -12.23 -4.18
CA ALA A 123 13.43 -13.19 -3.88
C ALA A 123 13.77 -14.00 -2.62
N PHE A 124 12.79 -14.14 -1.74
CA PHE A 124 12.86 -14.94 -0.52
C PHE A 124 11.99 -16.17 -0.66
N HIS A 125 12.56 -17.33 -0.32
CA HIS A 125 11.87 -18.61 -0.31
C HIS A 125 11.11 -18.77 1.01
N LEU A 126 9.79 -18.94 0.92
CA LEU A 126 8.93 -19.10 2.10
C LEU A 126 8.69 -20.56 2.46
N GLY A 127 9.01 -21.48 1.54
CA GLY A 127 8.85 -22.91 1.71
C GLY A 127 8.26 -23.60 0.47
N ILE A 128 8.25 -24.93 0.53
CA ILE A 128 7.59 -25.80 -0.42
C ILE A 128 6.51 -26.57 0.33
N PHE A 129 5.29 -26.50 -0.19
CA PHE A 129 4.09 -27.00 0.47
C PHE A 129 3.39 -28.04 -0.41
N SER A 130 2.64 -28.93 0.22
CA SER A 130 1.78 -29.91 -0.47
C SER A 130 0.48 -29.29 -0.98
N SER A 131 0.02 -28.20 -0.36
CA SER A 131 -1.17 -27.44 -0.72
C SER A 131 -0.83 -26.02 -1.22
N PRO A 132 -1.58 -25.49 -2.21
CA PRO A 132 -1.45 -24.10 -2.62
C PRO A 132 -1.91 -23.11 -1.53
N GLU A 133 -2.88 -23.49 -0.69
CA GLU A 133 -3.38 -22.68 0.42
C GLU A 133 -2.30 -22.46 1.49
N ASP A 134 -1.56 -23.50 1.88
CA ASP A 134 -0.46 -23.35 2.85
C ASP A 134 0.65 -22.42 2.31
N ALA A 135 0.99 -22.55 1.03
CA ALA A 135 1.96 -21.67 0.37
C ALA A 135 1.46 -20.22 0.32
N ALA A 136 0.16 -20.02 0.10
CA ALA A 136 -0.49 -18.71 0.09
C ALA A 136 -0.56 -18.09 1.48
N TYR A 137 -0.79 -18.91 2.50
CA TYR A 137 -0.79 -18.46 3.89
C TYR A 137 0.62 -18.05 4.34
N ALA A 138 1.66 -18.82 3.96
CA ALA A 138 3.04 -18.43 4.16
C ALA A 138 3.36 -17.07 3.50
N TYR A 139 2.84 -16.84 2.29
CA TYR A 139 2.93 -15.52 1.65
C TYR A 139 2.21 -14.44 2.45
N ASP A 140 0.99 -14.68 2.94
CA ASP A 140 0.23 -13.68 3.71
C ASP A 140 0.97 -13.28 4.99
N LEU A 141 1.58 -14.24 5.70
CA LEU A 141 2.43 -13.97 6.86
C LEU A 141 3.62 -13.07 6.48
N ALA A 142 4.30 -13.39 5.38
CA ALA A 142 5.45 -12.61 4.92
C ALA A 142 5.04 -11.21 4.42
N ALA A 143 3.94 -11.10 3.69
CA ALA A 143 3.43 -9.86 3.13
C ALA A 143 3.00 -8.88 4.23
N LYS A 144 2.40 -9.37 5.32
CA LYS A 144 2.09 -8.54 6.51
C LYS A 144 3.33 -7.90 7.12
N ILE A 145 4.46 -8.61 7.13
CA ILE A 145 5.75 -8.09 7.62
C ILE A 145 6.31 -7.06 6.62
N VAL A 146 6.39 -7.43 5.34
CA VAL A 146 7.13 -6.70 4.31
C VAL A 146 6.35 -5.50 3.77
N HIS A 147 5.10 -5.71 3.41
CA HIS A 147 4.27 -4.73 2.70
C HIS A 147 3.27 -4.02 3.61
N LYS A 148 2.99 -4.56 4.81
CA LYS A 148 2.11 -3.97 5.82
C LYS A 148 0.73 -3.65 5.22
N GLU A 149 0.28 -2.41 5.32
CA GLU A 149 -0.99 -1.92 4.77
C GLU A 149 -1.08 -2.01 3.23
N PHE A 150 0.04 -2.17 2.53
CA PHE A 150 0.08 -2.34 1.07
C PHE A 150 0.02 -3.81 0.64
N ALA A 151 -0.02 -4.74 1.59
CA ALA A 151 -0.07 -6.16 1.29
C ALA A 151 -1.41 -6.55 0.65
N TYR A 152 -1.36 -7.16 -0.52
CA TYR A 152 -2.42 -8.07 -0.93
C TYR A 152 -2.39 -9.31 -0.02
N ILE A 153 -3.51 -9.58 0.66
CA ILE A 153 -3.69 -10.76 1.51
C ILE A 153 -4.62 -11.75 0.79
N ASN A 154 -4.18 -13.00 0.62
CA ASN A 154 -4.95 -14.07 0.01
C ASN A 154 -6.16 -14.47 0.89
N PHE A 155 -5.96 -14.54 2.21
CA PHE A 155 -6.97 -14.94 3.20
C PHE A 155 -7.27 -13.80 4.21
N PRO A 156 -8.03 -12.77 3.81
CA PRO A 156 -8.33 -11.64 4.70
C PRO A 156 -9.18 -12.03 5.93
N GLY A 157 -9.99 -13.09 5.82
CA GLY A 157 -10.74 -13.67 6.95
C GLY A 157 -9.94 -14.63 7.84
N GLY A 158 -8.63 -14.79 7.56
CA GLY A 158 -7.78 -15.77 8.21
C GLY A 158 -7.79 -17.12 7.48
N TYR A 159 -6.77 -17.93 7.77
CA TYR A 159 -6.63 -19.31 7.33
C TYR A 159 -6.06 -20.11 8.49
N SER A 160 -6.75 -21.19 8.88
CA SER A 160 -6.31 -22.04 9.99
C SER A 160 -5.24 -22.98 9.49
N SER A 161 -3.99 -22.70 9.81
CA SER A 161 -2.85 -23.56 9.57
C SER A 161 -1.89 -23.43 10.76
N ASP A 162 -1.31 -24.55 11.20
CA ASP A 162 -0.29 -24.57 12.25
C ASP A 162 1.06 -24.01 11.76
N PHE A 163 1.14 -23.65 10.48
CA PHE A 163 2.34 -23.09 9.88
C PHE A 163 2.66 -21.69 10.42
N SER A 164 3.93 -21.50 10.80
CA SER A 164 4.52 -20.21 11.08
C SER A 164 5.81 -20.04 10.28
N LEU A 165 6.14 -18.81 9.91
CA LEU A 165 7.42 -18.54 9.26
C LEU A 165 8.57 -18.84 10.24
N PRO A 166 9.63 -19.54 9.79
CA PRO A 166 10.83 -19.73 10.61
C PRO A 166 11.37 -18.40 11.12
N LYS A 167 11.75 -18.33 12.40
CA LYS A 167 12.23 -17.09 13.04
C LYS A 167 13.38 -16.43 12.29
N GLU A 168 14.30 -17.23 11.76
CA GLU A 168 15.43 -16.71 10.98
C GLU A 168 14.98 -16.09 9.65
N LEU A 169 14.00 -16.68 8.97
CA LEU A 169 13.42 -16.10 7.76
C LEU A 169 12.72 -14.77 8.07
N VAL A 170 12.00 -14.67 9.20
CA VAL A 170 11.39 -13.39 9.63
C VAL A 170 12.46 -12.31 9.80
N LYS A 171 13.55 -12.60 10.50
CA LYS A 171 14.68 -11.67 10.67
C LYS A 171 15.29 -11.28 9.32
N GLU A 172 15.44 -12.22 8.40
CA GLU A 172 15.96 -11.94 7.05
C GLU A 172 15.04 -11.01 6.25
N LEU A 173 13.72 -11.21 6.32
CA LEU A 173 12.75 -10.35 5.66
C LEU A 173 12.77 -8.93 6.24
N GLU A 174 12.83 -8.80 7.57
CA GLU A 174 12.92 -7.50 8.25
C GLU A 174 14.22 -6.76 7.90
N LYS A 175 15.33 -7.49 7.87
CA LYS A 175 16.64 -6.97 7.46
C LYS A 175 16.61 -6.49 6.01
N ALA A 176 16.07 -7.28 5.10
CA ALA A 176 16.01 -6.94 3.69
C ALA A 176 15.05 -5.77 3.41
N LEU A 177 13.92 -5.69 4.11
CA LEU A 177 13.03 -4.53 4.06
C LEU A 177 13.77 -3.27 4.52
N THR A 178 14.53 -3.37 5.61
CA THR A 178 15.37 -2.29 6.15
C THR A 178 16.41 -1.82 5.13
N GLU A 179 17.13 -2.76 4.51
CA GLU A 179 18.14 -2.47 3.48
C GLU A 179 17.53 -1.79 2.27
N TYR A 180 16.39 -2.28 1.77
CA TYR A 180 15.74 -1.73 0.58
C TYR A 180 15.14 -0.34 0.79
N THR A 181 14.41 -0.16 1.89
CA THR A 181 13.72 1.11 2.15
C THR A 181 14.65 2.18 2.73
N GLY A 182 15.85 1.79 3.19
CA GLY A 182 16.69 2.62 4.05
C GLY A 182 16.03 2.92 5.41
N MET A 183 14.85 2.37 5.68
CA MET A 183 14.10 2.54 6.91
C MET A 183 14.46 1.38 7.84
N LYS A 184 15.44 1.61 8.72
CA LYS A 184 15.92 0.67 9.76
C LYS A 184 14.88 0.10 10.73
N THR A 185 13.59 0.43 10.64
CA THR A 185 12.90 1.26 11.65
C THR A 185 13.08 2.75 11.34
N VAL A 186 12.09 3.57 11.70
CA VAL A 186 12.02 5.04 11.54
C VAL A 186 13.36 5.76 11.27
N ALA A 187 13.37 6.67 10.29
CA ALA A 187 14.57 7.32 9.77
C ALA A 187 15.49 7.89 10.88
N PRO A 188 16.80 7.57 10.88
CA PRO A 188 17.76 7.70 11.98
C PRO A 188 17.22 8.31 13.27
N GLY A 189 17.58 9.47 13.78
CA GLY A 189 16.98 9.99 15.03
C GLY A 189 15.45 10.29 15.03
N ILE A 190 14.58 9.58 14.31
CA ILE A 190 13.12 9.53 14.49
C ILE A 190 12.77 8.23 15.22
N PHE A 191 11.91 8.30 16.23
CA PHE A 191 11.55 7.19 17.10
C PHE A 191 10.02 7.07 17.18
N LEU A 192 9.47 5.89 16.84
CA LEU A 192 8.06 5.60 17.05
C LEU A 192 7.82 5.39 18.56
N ARG A 193 6.85 6.13 19.12
CA ARG A 193 6.47 6.05 20.54
C ARG A 193 5.31 5.09 20.74
N ARG A 194 5.15 4.63 21.99
CA ARG A 194 4.05 3.71 22.39
C ARG A 194 2.64 4.25 22.12
N ASN A 195 2.48 5.57 22.09
CA ASN A 195 1.20 6.24 21.80
C ASN A 195 0.96 6.48 20.30
N GLY A 196 1.75 5.86 19.41
CA GLY A 196 1.62 6.02 17.95
C GLY A 196 2.27 7.28 17.36
N SER A 197 2.71 8.23 18.20
CA SER A 197 3.42 9.43 17.76
C SER A 197 4.89 9.15 17.40
N PHE A 198 5.49 10.07 16.65
CA PHE A 198 6.88 10.00 16.19
C PHE A 198 7.71 11.10 16.84
N LEU A 199 8.77 10.74 17.54
CA LEU A 199 9.76 11.67 18.10
C LEU A 199 10.92 11.83 17.13
N ALA A 200 11.04 12.96 16.45
CA ALA A 200 12.17 13.30 15.61
C ALA A 200 13.26 14.04 16.38
N THR A 201 14.52 13.83 16.01
CA THR A 201 15.70 14.47 16.60
C THR A 201 16.70 14.89 15.52
N LYS A 202 17.26 16.10 15.62
CA LYS A 202 18.30 16.63 14.72
C LYS A 202 19.30 17.53 15.47
N LYS A 203 20.50 17.76 14.91
CA LYS A 203 21.46 18.74 15.45
C LYS A 203 21.24 20.12 14.82
N LYS A 204 21.24 21.18 15.62
CA LYS A 204 21.21 22.59 15.18
C LYS A 204 22.14 23.40 16.09
N ASN A 205 23.09 24.15 15.53
CA ASN A 205 24.08 24.95 16.27
C ASN A 205 24.77 24.15 17.40
N ALA A 206 25.35 23.01 17.05
CA ALA A 206 25.99 22.05 17.97
C ALA A 206 25.07 21.44 19.07
N ARG A 207 23.78 21.78 19.13
CA ARG A 207 22.82 21.24 20.10
C ARG A 207 21.89 20.21 19.46
N LYS A 208 21.50 19.18 20.22
CA LYS A 208 20.47 18.21 19.81
C LYS A 208 19.10 18.80 20.14
N ILE A 209 18.22 18.86 19.14
CA ILE A 209 16.82 19.27 19.28
C ILE A 209 15.89 18.11 18.94
N THR A 210 14.73 18.07 19.60
CA THR A 210 13.76 16.97 19.49
C THR A 210 12.33 17.50 19.37
N LYS A 211 11.47 16.90 18.55
CA LYS A 211 10.06 17.29 18.38
C LYS A 211 9.17 16.08 18.12
N ASN A 212 7.94 16.11 18.64
CA ASN A 212 6.94 15.06 18.41
C ASN A 212 6.04 15.39 17.21
N PHE A 213 5.56 14.36 16.53
CA PHE A 213 4.68 14.45 15.37
C PHE A 213 3.66 13.31 15.43
N ASP A 214 2.43 13.61 15.01
CA ASP A 214 1.39 12.59 14.93
C ASP A 214 1.52 11.74 13.64
N LEU A 215 2.23 12.26 12.63
CA LEU A 215 2.46 11.59 11.35
C LEU A 215 3.95 11.36 11.09
N LEU A 216 4.30 10.18 10.58
CA LEU A 216 5.66 9.81 10.18
C LEU A 216 6.22 10.78 9.13
N GLN A 217 5.39 11.14 8.15
CA GLN A 217 5.76 12.05 7.07
C GLN A 217 6.19 13.43 7.61
N SER A 218 5.42 14.00 8.54
CA SER A 218 5.74 15.28 9.19
C SER A 218 7.02 15.21 10.03
N ALA A 219 7.30 14.06 10.67
CA ALA A 219 8.54 13.84 11.41
C ALA A 219 9.77 13.81 10.49
N ILE A 220 9.64 13.16 9.33
CA ILE A 220 10.68 13.06 8.29
C ILE A 220 10.96 14.45 7.70
N GLU A 221 9.92 15.17 7.32
CA GLU A 221 9.96 16.55 6.82
C GLU A 221 10.70 17.48 7.78
N TRP A 222 10.27 17.53 9.04
CA TRP A 222 10.91 18.38 10.04
C TRP A 222 12.37 18.00 10.31
N ARG A 223 12.69 16.70 10.36
CA ARG A 223 14.07 16.22 10.54
C ARG A 223 14.97 16.72 9.41
N ASN A 224 14.50 16.60 8.18
CA ASN A 224 15.25 16.94 6.97
C ASN A 224 15.26 18.44 6.66
N GLY A 225 14.56 19.25 7.46
CA GLY A 225 14.48 20.70 7.27
C GLY A 225 13.53 21.11 6.14
N LEU A 226 12.67 20.19 5.69
CA LEU A 226 11.67 20.37 4.65
C LEU A 226 10.30 20.56 5.32
N GLY A 227 10.01 21.76 5.80
CA GLY A 227 8.76 22.08 6.52
C GLY A 227 8.84 23.47 7.15
N SER A 228 7.73 24.20 7.15
CA SER A 228 7.64 25.60 7.62
C SER A 228 8.25 25.82 9.01
N LYS A 229 8.87 27.00 9.15
CA LYS A 229 9.56 27.51 10.36
C LYS A 229 8.80 27.30 11.65
#